data_AF-A0A0R2G544-F1
#
_entry.id   AF-A0A0R2G544-F1
#
_cell.length_a   1.000
_cell.length_b   1.000
_cell.length_c   1.000
_cell.angle_alpha   90.00
_cell.angle_beta   90.00
_cell.angle_gamma   90.00
#
_symmetry.space_group_name_H-M   'P 1'
#
loop_
_entity.id
_entity.type
_entity.pdbx_description
1 polymer ?
#
loop_
_entity_poly.entity_id
_entity_poly.type
_entity_poly.pdbx_seq_one_letter_code
_entity_poly.pdbx_strand_id
1 'polypeptide(L)'
;MTIGEHQTWLVDFYRSRQWYDLSYAIRLNFLSEEVGEVSQALRALEIGRDHPGEPSRSLTDKENQVREELADVLDQVLILAAKYGMTPTDLIKQSETKLAQRFIAVEEPLE
;
A
#
# COMPACT_ATOMS: atom_id res chain seq x y z
N MET A 1 10.88 -14.28 1.33
CA MET A 1 10.92 -13.32 0.22
C MET A 1 11.23 -11.96 0.82
N THR A 2 12.18 -11.23 0.23
CA THR A 2 12.44 -9.82 0.55
C THR A 2 11.49 -8.92 -0.25
N ILE A 3 11.31 -7.66 0.15
CA ILE A 3 10.46 -6.73 -0.60
C ILE A 3 10.96 -6.47 -2.03
N GLY A 4 12.27 -6.54 -2.26
CA GLY A 4 12.85 -6.42 -3.61
C GLY A 4 12.60 -7.66 -4.48
N GLU A 5 12.68 -8.86 -3.88
CA GLU A 5 12.28 -10.11 -4.55
C GLU A 5 10.79 -10.09 -4.89
N HIS A 6 9.95 -9.56 -3.98
CA HIS A 6 8.51 -9.39 -4.22
C HIS A 6 8.22 -8.43 -5.36
N GLN A 7 8.84 -7.24 -5.38
CA GLN A 7 8.66 -6.29 -6.49
C GLN A 7 9.07 -6.92 -7.84
N THR A 8 10.15 -7.71 -7.87
CA THR A 8 10.58 -8.41 -9.09
C THR A 8 9.52 -9.42 -9.55
N TRP A 9 9.06 -10.27 -8.64
CA TRP A 9 8.00 -11.24 -8.92
C TRP A 9 6.72 -10.55 -9.41
N LEU A 10 6.33 -9.45 -8.77
CA LEU A 10 5.13 -8.68 -9.08
C LEU A 10 5.23 -8.05 -10.48
N VAL A 11 6.37 -7.47 -10.83
CA VAL A 11 6.63 -6.93 -12.17
C VAL A 11 6.51 -8.03 -13.23
N ASP A 12 7.12 -9.19 -13.01
CA ASP A 12 7.06 -10.30 -13.96
C ASP A 12 5.64 -10.86 -14.10
N PHE A 13 4.91 -10.97 -12.99
CA PHE A 13 3.50 -11.35 -12.97
C PHE A 13 2.63 -10.38 -13.77
N TYR A 14 2.82 -9.07 -13.59
CA TYR A 14 2.06 -8.04 -14.30
C TYR A 14 2.43 -7.98 -15.79
N ARG A 15 3.70 -8.21 -16.15
CA ARG A 15 4.14 -8.31 -17.55
C ARG A 15 3.51 -9.49 -18.25
N SER A 16 3.41 -10.64 -17.58
CA SER A 16 2.77 -11.85 -18.14
C SER A 16 1.29 -11.64 -18.51
N ARG A 17 0.66 -10.61 -17.94
CA ARG A 17 -0.74 -10.23 -18.17
C ARG A 17 -0.90 -8.97 -19.02
N GLN A 18 0.19 -8.40 -19.52
CA GLN A 18 0.22 -7.11 -20.21
C GLN A 18 -0.33 -5.94 -19.35
N TRP A 19 -0.38 -6.11 -18.04
CA TRP A 19 -0.83 -5.08 -17.10
C TRP A 19 0.28 -4.11 -16.76
N TYR A 20 1.56 -4.50 -16.94
CA TYR A 20 2.71 -3.65 -16.63
C TYR A 20 2.74 -2.35 -17.45
N ASP A 21 2.21 -2.37 -18.67
CA ASP A 21 2.26 -1.23 -19.59
C ASP A 21 1.11 -0.22 -19.39
N LEU A 22 0.17 -0.49 -18.48
CA LEU A 22 -0.91 0.43 -18.14
C LEU A 22 -0.35 1.82 -17.75
N SER A 23 -1.11 2.86 -18.12
CA SER A 23 -0.75 4.25 -17.89
C SER A 23 -0.72 4.58 -16.40
N TYR A 24 0.03 5.62 -16.03
CA TYR A 24 0.08 6.06 -14.62
C TYR A 24 -1.31 6.45 -14.11
N ALA A 25 -2.17 7.03 -14.97
CA ALA A 25 -3.52 7.42 -14.60
C ALA A 25 -4.37 6.22 -14.20
N ILE A 26 -4.28 5.11 -14.95
CA ILE A 26 -4.99 3.87 -14.61
C ILE A 26 -4.46 3.29 -13.30
N ARG A 27 -3.14 3.30 -13.08
CA ARG A 27 -2.54 2.81 -11.83
C ARG A 27 -2.94 3.62 -10.61
N LEU A 28 -3.04 4.94 -10.76
CA LEU A 28 -3.53 5.81 -9.68
C LEU A 28 -5.00 5.53 -9.35
N ASN A 29 -5.81 5.12 -10.33
CA ASN A 29 -7.17 4.68 -10.06
C ASN A 29 -7.18 3.40 -9.23
N PHE A 30 -6.39 2.38 -9.60
CA PHE A 30 -6.27 1.16 -8.80
C PHE A 30 -5.77 1.45 -7.39
N LEU A 31 -4.70 2.23 -7.23
CA LEU A 31 -4.24 2.64 -5.90
C LEU A 31 -5.34 3.34 -5.07
N SER A 32 -6.17 4.17 -5.70
CA SER A 32 -7.27 4.84 -5.00
C SER A 32 -8.39 3.87 -4.62
N GLU A 33 -8.62 2.84 -5.44
CA GLU A 33 -9.55 1.73 -5.18
C GLU A 33 -9.08 0.93 -3.96
N GLU A 34 -7.83 0.44 -3.96
CA GLU A 34 -7.27 -0.34 -2.83
C GLU A 34 -7.30 0.46 -1.52
N VAL A 35 -7.02 1.77 -1.55
CA VAL A 35 -7.12 2.64 -0.36
C VAL A 35 -8.57 2.74 0.14
N GLY A 36 -9.55 2.75 -0.76
CA GLY A 36 -10.96 2.67 -0.44
C GLY A 36 -11.34 1.34 0.22
N GLU A 37 -10.78 0.24 -0.26
CA GLU A 37 -10.99 -1.09 0.31
C GLU A 37 -10.34 -1.25 1.69
N VAL A 38 -9.12 -0.73 1.88
CA VAL A 38 -8.51 -0.59 3.22
C VAL A 38 -9.44 0.16 4.18
N SER A 39 -10.01 1.29 3.74
CA SER A 39 -10.94 2.07 4.56
C SER A 39 -12.18 1.26 4.94
N GLN A 40 -12.73 0.50 3.99
CA GLN A 40 -13.88 -0.37 4.23
C GLN A 40 -13.53 -1.50 5.22
N ALA A 41 -12.38 -2.16 5.05
CA ALA A 41 -11.93 -3.26 5.88
C ALA A 41 -11.68 -2.82 7.33
N LEU A 42 -10.97 -1.70 7.54
CA LEU A 42 -10.73 -1.13 8.87
C LEU A 42 -12.04 -0.74 9.56
N ARG A 43 -12.97 -0.11 8.83
CA ARG A 43 -14.28 0.22 9.38
C ARG A 43 -15.04 -1.03 9.84
N ALA A 44 -15.03 -2.09 9.05
CA ALA A 44 -15.69 -3.34 9.39
C ALA A 44 -15.06 -4.03 10.62
N LEU A 45 -13.74 -3.90 10.79
CA LEU A 45 -12.97 -4.42 11.92
C LEU A 45 -13.24 -3.63 13.21
N GLU A 46 -13.11 -2.30 13.17
CA GLU A 46 -13.09 -1.46 14.38
C GLU A 46 -14.48 -1.00 14.82
N ILE A 47 -15.33 -0.60 13.88
CA ILE A 47 -16.63 0.04 14.15
C ILE A 47 -17.77 -0.96 13.89
N GLY A 48 -17.56 -1.87 12.95
CA GLY A 48 -18.60 -2.72 12.40
C GLY A 48 -19.30 -2.05 11.22
N ARG A 49 -20.00 -2.88 10.45
CA ARG A 49 -20.78 -2.46 9.28
C ARG A 49 -22.20 -2.99 9.46
N ASP A 50 -23.11 -2.09 9.82
CA ASP A 50 -24.53 -2.41 9.92
C ASP A 50 -25.17 -2.28 8.54
N HIS A 51 -24.92 -3.28 7.68
CA HIS A 51 -25.55 -3.35 6.37
C HIS A 51 -26.51 -4.55 6.33
N PRO A 52 -27.82 -4.34 6.07
CA PRO A 52 -28.86 -5.39 6.15
C PRO A 52 -28.75 -6.54 5.14
N GLY A 53 -27.62 -6.69 4.45
CA GLY A 53 -27.34 -7.80 3.53
C GLY A 53 -25.92 -8.38 3.67
N GLU A 54 -25.08 -7.86 4.56
CA GLU A 54 -23.76 -8.43 4.78
C GLU A 54 -23.80 -9.53 5.85
N PRO A 55 -23.24 -10.72 5.57
CA PRO A 55 -23.11 -11.75 6.58
C PRO A 55 -22.15 -11.27 7.68
N SER A 56 -22.45 -11.67 8.92
CA SER A 56 -21.54 -11.46 10.03
C SER A 56 -20.23 -12.21 9.76
N ARG A 57 -19.13 -11.45 9.65
CA ARG A 57 -17.78 -12.00 9.48
C ARG A 57 -17.13 -12.22 10.83
N SER A 58 -16.33 -13.28 10.97
CA SER A 58 -15.55 -13.48 12.19
C SER A 58 -14.48 -12.39 12.35
N LEU A 59 -13.95 -12.22 13.56
CA LEU A 59 -12.83 -11.29 13.78
C LEU A 59 -11.63 -11.63 12.87
N THR A 60 -11.30 -12.92 12.77
CA THR A 60 -10.21 -13.41 11.92
C THR A 60 -10.43 -13.09 10.45
N ASP A 61 -11.66 -13.20 9.95
CA ASP A 61 -11.96 -12.84 8.55
C ASP A 61 -11.75 -11.34 8.31
N LYS A 62 -12.13 -10.49 9.27
CA LYS A 62 -11.94 -9.04 9.17
C LYS A 62 -10.46 -8.65 9.23
N GLU A 63 -9.69 -9.27 10.11
CA GLU A 63 -8.23 -9.07 10.18
C GLU A 63 -7.52 -9.53 8.90
N ASN A 64 -7.98 -10.64 8.31
CA ASN A 64 -7.45 -11.13 7.04
C ASN A 64 -7.78 -10.15 5.90
N GLN A 65 -9.00 -9.61 5.84
CA GLN A 65 -9.35 -8.58 4.87
C GLN A 65 -8.42 -7.37 5.00
N VAL A 66 -8.23 -6.82 6.21
CA VAL A 66 -7.32 -5.67 6.40
C VAL A 66 -5.90 -5.98 5.90
N ARG A 67 -5.42 -7.21 6.11
CA ARG A 67 -4.09 -7.62 5.63
C ARG A 67 -4.04 -7.71 4.10
N GLU A 68 -5.09 -8.23 3.47
CA GLU A 68 -5.23 -8.31 2.01
C GLU A 68 -5.18 -6.92 1.39
N GLU A 69 -6.06 -6.01 1.83
CA GLU A 69 -6.14 -4.66 1.25
C GLU A 69 -4.85 -3.84 1.45
N LEU A 70 -4.18 -4.01 2.59
CA LEU A 70 -2.88 -3.37 2.82
C LEU A 70 -1.78 -3.93 1.90
N ALA A 71 -1.85 -5.23 1.57
CA ALA A 71 -0.95 -5.84 0.61
C ALA A 71 -1.24 -5.33 -0.81
N ASP A 72 -2.50 -5.15 -1.18
CA ASP A 72 -2.88 -4.63 -2.49
C ASP A 72 -2.44 -3.17 -2.67
N VAL A 73 -2.60 -2.32 -1.64
CA VAL A 73 -2.01 -0.97 -1.61
C VAL A 73 -0.49 -1.01 -1.79
N LEU A 74 0.19 -1.92 -1.08
CA LEU A 74 1.64 -2.08 -1.20
C LEU A 74 2.03 -2.47 -2.64
N ASP A 75 1.32 -3.40 -3.26
CA ASP A 75 1.59 -3.87 -4.62
C ASP A 75 1.43 -2.75 -5.65
N GLN A 76 0.39 -1.91 -5.53
CA GLN A 76 0.23 -0.74 -6.40
C GLN A 76 1.39 0.26 -6.25
N VAL A 77 1.85 0.53 -5.02
CA VAL A 77 3.01 1.39 -4.76
C VAL A 77 4.28 0.80 -5.36
N LEU A 78 4.51 -0.51 -5.20
CA LEU A 78 5.69 -1.21 -5.71
C LEU A 78 5.74 -1.23 -7.24
N ILE A 79 4.61 -1.43 -7.91
CA ILE A 79 4.52 -1.38 -9.37
C ILE A 79 4.73 0.03 -9.91
N LEU A 80 4.14 1.06 -9.27
CA LEU A 80 4.42 2.45 -9.62
C LEU A 80 5.90 2.77 -9.46
N ALA A 81 6.51 2.41 -8.34
CA ALA A 81 7.94 2.59 -8.11
C ALA A 81 8.78 1.95 -9.22
N ALA A 82 8.51 0.68 -9.55
CA ALA A 82 9.22 -0.04 -10.61
C ALA A 82 9.09 0.65 -11.97
N LYS A 83 7.90 1.16 -12.32
CA LYS A 83 7.65 1.87 -13.59
C LYS A 83 8.48 3.15 -13.74
N TYR A 84 8.85 3.77 -12.62
CA TYR A 84 9.71 4.96 -12.57
C TYR A 84 11.17 4.64 -12.20
N GLY A 85 11.57 3.37 -12.25
CA GLY A 85 12.95 2.95 -12.00
C GLY A 85 13.37 3.02 -10.53
N MET A 86 12.42 3.03 -9.60
CA MET A 86 12.67 3.05 -8.16
C MET A 86 12.52 1.66 -7.55
N THR A 87 13.45 1.33 -6.65
CA THR A 87 13.39 0.12 -5.82
C THR A 87 12.63 0.41 -4.51
N PRO A 88 12.18 -0.62 -3.78
CA PRO A 88 11.53 -0.40 -2.48
C PRO A 88 12.52 0.19 -1.46
N THR A 89 13.80 -0.17 -1.57
CA THR A 89 14.87 0.38 -0.73
C THR A 89 15.05 1.88 -0.95
N ASP A 90 14.91 2.37 -2.18
CA ASP A 90 14.99 3.81 -2.46
C ASP A 90 13.86 4.57 -1.74
N LEU A 91 12.63 4.04 -1.79
CA LEU A 91 11.47 4.64 -1.11
C LEU A 91 11.65 4.65 0.41
N ILE A 92 12.08 3.54 1.00
CA ILE A 92 12.29 3.41 2.45
C ILE A 92 13.36 4.39 2.91
N LYS A 93 14.53 4.41 2.26
CA LYS A 93 15.62 5.35 2.59
C LYS A 93 15.18 6.81 2.47
N GLN A 94 14.43 7.15 1.43
CA GLN A 94 13.90 8.50 1.25
C GLN A 94 12.94 8.89 2.38
N SER A 95 12.05 7.97 2.79
CA SER A 95 11.10 8.18 3.88
C SER A 95 11.82 8.36 5.22
N GLU A 96 12.71 7.45 5.58
CA GLU A 96 13.50 7.50 6.82
C GLU A 96 14.35 8.77 6.89
N THR A 97 15.06 9.11 5.82
CA THR A 97 15.89 10.33 5.75
C THR A 97 15.04 11.58 6.00
N LYS A 98 13.88 11.68 5.34
CA LYS A 98 12.96 12.81 5.49
C LYS A 98 12.41 12.91 6.91
N LEU A 99 12.07 11.79 7.54
CA LEU A 99 11.56 11.76 8.92
C LEU A 99 12.66 12.13 9.92
N ALA A 100 13.85 11.54 9.80
CA ALA A 100 14.98 11.86 10.67
C ALA A 100 15.34 13.35 10.62
N GLN A 101 15.45 13.94 9.42
CA GLN A 101 15.73 15.37 9.26
C GLN A 101 14.67 16.26 9.91
N ARG A 102 13.38 15.89 9.79
CA ARG A 102 12.27 16.65 10.40
C ARG A 102 12.36 16.74 11.92
N PHE A 103 12.87 15.71 12.59
CA PHE A 103 12.94 15.66 14.05
C PHE A 103 14.31 16.03 14.61
N ILE A 104 15.38 16.02 13.81
CA ILE A 104 16.68 16.64 14.17
C ILE A 104 16.56 18.18 14.16
N ALA A 105 15.77 18.77 13.26
CA ALA A 105 15.58 20.22 13.15
C ALA A 105 14.69 20.84 14.25
N VAL A 106 14.22 20.06 15.23
CA VAL A 106 13.38 20.54 16.35
C VAL A 106 14.20 20.75 17.63
N GLU A 107 15.51 20.47 17.60
CA GLU A 107 16.44 20.73 18.71
C GLU A 107 17.17 22.10 18.59
N GLU A 108 16.60 23.11 17.91
CA GLU A 108 17.07 24.49 18.11
C GLU A 108 16.53 25.01 19.45
N PRO A 109 17.41 25.45 20.39
CA PRO A 109 16.96 25.96 21.67
C PRO A 109 16.14 27.23 21.44
N LEU A 110 15.00 27.33 22.11
CA LEU A 110 14.28 28.58 22.26
C LEU A 110 15.21 29.58 22.97
N GLU A 111 15.73 30.56 22.22
CA GLU A 111 16.32 31.78 22.77
C GLU A 111 15.25 32.65 23.45
#